data_AF-A0A158AQN7-F1
#
_entry.id   AF-A0A158AQN7-F1
#
_cell.length_a   1.000
_cell.length_b   1.000
_cell.length_c   1.000
_cell.angle_alpha   90.00
_cell.angle_beta   90.00
_cell.angle_gamma   90.00
#
_symmetry.space_group_name_H-M   'P 1'
#
loop_
_entity.id
_entity.type
_entity.pdbx_description
1 polymer ?
#
loop_
_entity_poly.entity_id
_entity_poly.type
_entity_poly.pdbx_seq_one_letter_code
_entity_poly.pdbx_strand_id
1 'polypeptide(L)'
;MKRSNLLAAASTAAWCLSAAAQTALPPGHPSSQQLMAAEGVMTSANIARGAADVCHIDAAKVARFKDTARANFPDAPDFDSEWKLGLAQAQPTVERFDKLKTSNPAEYRKEIGEACPALNRGIDEVTGPQN
;
A
#
# COMPACT_ATOMS: atom_id res chain seq x y z
N MET A 1 -25.95 15.13 -75.58
CA MET A 1 -27.33 15.13 -75.03
C MET A 1 -27.52 13.97 -74.05
N LYS A 2 -27.48 14.21 -72.74
CA LYS A 2 -28.46 13.81 -71.70
C LYS A 2 -27.85 14.11 -70.33
N ARG A 3 -28.69 14.71 -69.48
CA ARG A 3 -28.39 15.31 -68.17
C ARG A 3 -28.49 14.28 -67.05
N SER A 4 -28.00 14.70 -65.88
CA SER A 4 -28.52 14.49 -64.51
C SER A 4 -27.50 13.79 -63.61
N ASN A 5 -26.94 14.37 -62.54
CA ASN A 5 -27.41 15.19 -61.39
C ASN A 5 -27.46 14.34 -60.10
N LEU A 6 -26.68 14.81 -59.12
CA LEU A 6 -26.91 14.75 -57.65
C LEU A 6 -26.80 13.33 -57.04
N LEU A 7 -26.25 13.09 -55.84
CA LEU A 7 -26.31 13.83 -54.59
C LEU A 7 -25.07 13.53 -53.73
N ALA A 8 -24.65 14.55 -52.97
CA ALA A 8 -23.81 14.43 -51.79
C ALA A 8 -24.53 13.61 -50.69
N ALA A 9 -23.77 12.80 -49.96
CA ALA A 9 -24.19 12.27 -48.67
C ALA A 9 -23.04 12.46 -47.67
N ALA A 10 -23.11 13.55 -46.92
CA ALA A 10 -22.37 13.72 -45.68
C ALA A 10 -23.00 12.80 -44.62
N SER A 11 -22.19 12.10 -43.85
CA SER A 11 -22.65 11.29 -42.71
C SER A 11 -21.66 11.45 -41.56
N THR A 12 -21.91 12.44 -40.72
CA THR A 12 -21.29 12.56 -39.39
C THR A 12 -22.37 12.95 -38.39
N ALA A 13 -22.71 12.02 -37.50
CA ALA A 13 -23.24 12.30 -36.16
C ALA A 13 -23.18 11.00 -35.37
N ALA A 14 -22.04 10.79 -34.72
CA ALA A 14 -21.78 9.70 -33.80
C ALA A 14 -22.43 10.03 -32.44
N TRP A 15 -23.59 9.46 -32.14
CA TRP A 15 -24.19 9.49 -30.81
C TRP A 15 -24.29 8.06 -30.26
N CYS A 16 -23.17 7.54 -29.74
CA CYS A 16 -23.22 6.40 -28.84
C CYS A 16 -23.53 6.94 -27.44
N LEU A 17 -24.80 6.90 -27.05
CA LEU A 17 -25.17 6.96 -25.64
C LEU A 17 -24.69 5.67 -24.96
N SER A 18 -23.47 5.68 -24.44
CA SER A 18 -22.99 4.63 -23.54
C SER A 18 -23.73 4.80 -22.21
N ALA A 19 -24.78 3.99 -22.02
CA ALA A 19 -25.39 3.79 -20.72
C ALA A 19 -24.31 3.25 -19.77
N ALA A 20 -23.91 4.06 -18.79
CA ALA A 20 -23.08 3.58 -17.69
C ALA A 20 -23.92 2.60 -16.86
N ALA A 21 -23.80 1.31 -17.17
CA ALA A 21 -24.29 0.25 -16.31
C ALA A 21 -23.54 0.36 -14.97
N GLN A 22 -24.21 0.86 -13.94
CA GLN A 22 -23.70 0.86 -12.57
C GLN A 22 -23.63 -0.61 -12.13
N THR A 23 -22.46 -1.23 -12.29
CA THR A 23 -22.19 -2.53 -11.68
C THR A 23 -22.09 -2.31 -10.18
N ALA A 24 -23.24 -2.35 -9.49
CA ALA A 24 -23.25 -2.49 -8.06
C ALA A 24 -22.51 -3.78 -7.72
N LEU A 25 -21.40 -3.67 -6.97
CA LEU A 25 -20.65 -4.82 -6.49
C LEU A 25 -21.59 -5.73 -5.67
N PRO A 26 -21.44 -7.07 -5.77
CA PRO A 26 -22.29 -7.98 -5.02
C PRO A 26 -22.20 -7.70 -3.52
N PRO A 27 -23.32 -7.83 -2.77
CA PRO A 27 -23.30 -7.70 -1.31
C PRO A 27 -22.23 -8.61 -0.71
N GLY A 28 -21.40 -8.08 0.19
CA GLY A 28 -20.30 -8.81 0.85
C GLY A 28 -18.90 -8.57 0.28
N HIS A 29 -18.76 -7.81 -0.81
CA HIS A 29 -17.44 -7.31 -1.23
C HIS A 29 -17.02 -6.14 -0.33
N PRO A 30 -15.75 -6.09 0.13
CA PRO A 30 -15.28 -4.97 0.91
C PRO A 30 -15.38 -3.67 0.10
N SER A 31 -15.76 -2.58 0.76
CA SER A 31 -15.80 -1.27 0.16
C SER A 31 -14.39 -0.79 -0.19
N SER A 32 -14.28 0.20 -1.08
CA SER A 32 -12.98 0.82 -1.40
C SER A 32 -12.27 1.34 -0.14
N GLN A 33 -13.01 1.92 0.80
CA GLN A 33 -12.47 2.39 2.09
C GLN A 33 -11.89 1.24 2.93
N GLN A 34 -12.58 0.11 2.99
CA GLN A 34 -12.12 -1.09 3.70
C GLN A 34 -10.84 -1.66 3.07
N LEU A 35 -10.75 -1.66 1.73
CA LEU A 35 -9.55 -2.09 1.01
C LEU A 35 -8.36 -1.16 1.26
N MET A 36 -8.57 0.15 1.22
CA MET A 36 -7.52 1.13 1.53
C MET A 36 -7.05 1.02 2.99
N ALA A 37 -7.96 0.78 3.92
CA ALA A 37 -7.60 0.55 5.32
C ALA A 37 -6.79 -0.75 5.50
N ALA A 38 -7.21 -1.84 4.84
CA ALA A 38 -6.45 -3.09 4.82
C ALA A 38 -5.03 -2.91 4.25
N GLU A 39 -4.89 -2.16 3.15
CA GLU A 39 -3.58 -1.81 2.59
C GLU A 39 -2.73 -1.01 3.57
N GLY A 40 -3.31 -0.02 4.25
CA GLY A 40 -2.62 0.75 5.29
C GLY A 40 -2.12 -0.12 6.45
N VAL A 41 -2.91 -1.12 6.88
CA VAL A 41 -2.50 -2.09 7.90
C VAL A 41 -1.35 -2.96 7.39
N MET A 42 -1.45 -3.50 6.17
CA MET A 42 -0.38 -4.31 5.56
C MET A 42 0.93 -3.52 5.42
N THR A 43 0.87 -2.28 4.93
CA THR A 43 2.04 -1.40 4.80
C THR A 43 2.66 -1.11 6.16
N SER A 44 1.84 -0.82 7.18
CA SER A 44 2.32 -0.58 8.54
C SER A 44 2.99 -1.83 9.13
N ALA A 45 2.42 -3.01 8.91
CA ALA A 45 3.04 -4.26 9.34
C ALA A 45 4.37 -4.53 8.62
N ASN A 46 4.46 -4.24 7.32
CA ASN A 46 5.71 -4.37 6.56
C ASN A 46 6.82 -3.48 7.14
N ILE A 47 6.47 -2.21 7.43
CA ILE A 47 7.34 -1.25 8.13
C ILE A 47 7.77 -1.80 9.50
N ALA A 48 6.83 -2.35 10.28
CA ALA A 48 7.12 -2.91 11.60
C ALA A 48 8.10 -4.09 11.55
N ARG A 49 8.00 -4.97 10.55
CA ARG A 49 8.95 -6.06 10.32
C ARG A 49 10.35 -5.50 10.02
N GLY A 50 10.46 -4.55 9.11
CA GLY A 50 11.74 -3.90 8.79
C GLY A 50 12.36 -3.21 10.02
N ALA A 51 11.53 -2.53 10.80
CA ALA A 51 11.94 -1.88 12.05
C ALA A 51 12.52 -2.86 13.06
N ALA A 52 11.85 -3.99 13.29
CA ALA A 52 12.27 -4.98 14.27
C ALA A 52 13.47 -5.81 13.79
N ASP A 53 13.40 -6.37 12.58
CA ASP A 53 14.31 -7.42 12.15
C ASP A 53 15.55 -6.88 11.42
N VAL A 54 15.42 -5.74 10.71
CA VAL A 54 16.55 -5.11 10.00
C VAL A 54 17.19 -4.01 10.85
N CYS A 55 16.36 -3.15 11.45
CA CYS A 55 16.84 -1.98 12.19
C CYS A 55 16.94 -2.18 13.70
N HIS A 56 16.48 -3.32 14.23
CA HIS A 56 16.54 -3.66 15.65
C HIS A 56 15.94 -2.59 16.57
N ILE A 57 14.87 -1.94 16.11
CA ILE A 57 14.09 -0.99 16.91
C ILE A 57 13.39 -1.74 18.05
N ASP A 58 13.36 -1.11 19.22
CA ASP A 58 12.80 -1.65 20.45
C ASP A 58 11.38 -2.23 20.26
N ALA A 59 11.15 -3.42 20.84
CA ALA A 59 9.89 -4.14 20.71
C ALA A 59 8.70 -3.37 21.28
N ALA A 60 8.88 -2.61 22.36
CA ALA A 60 7.79 -1.79 22.91
C ALA A 60 7.44 -0.62 21.98
N LYS A 61 8.44 -0.07 21.27
CA LYS A 61 8.19 0.95 20.22
C LYS A 61 7.44 0.36 19.03
N VAL A 62 7.82 -0.82 18.56
CA VAL A 62 7.08 -1.52 17.48
C VAL A 62 5.65 -1.87 17.91
N ALA A 63 5.45 -2.27 19.17
CA ALA A 63 4.12 -2.53 19.72
C ALA A 63 3.24 -1.26 19.72
N ARG A 64 3.77 -0.12 20.20
CA ARG A 64 3.06 1.17 20.13
C ARG A 64 2.70 1.55 18.70
N PHE A 65 3.60 1.29 17.74
CA PHE A 65 3.32 1.53 16.33
C PHE A 65 2.17 0.67 15.80
N LYS A 66 2.10 -0.61 16.20
CA LYS A 66 0.96 -1.48 15.88
C LYS A 66 -0.35 -0.92 16.45
N ASP A 67 -0.32 -0.44 17.70
CA ASP A 67 -1.50 0.14 18.35
C ASP A 67 -1.98 1.40 17.63
N THR A 68 -1.06 2.30 17.26
CA THR A 68 -1.33 3.47 16.42
C THR A 68 -1.90 3.06 15.06
N ALA A 69 -1.34 2.06 14.39
CA ALA A 69 -1.87 1.57 13.12
C ALA A 69 -3.31 1.07 13.28
N ARG A 70 -3.61 0.35 14.38
CA ARG A 70 -4.98 -0.10 14.67
C ARG A 70 -5.94 1.07 14.86
N ALA A 71 -5.51 2.15 15.52
CA ALA A 71 -6.31 3.34 15.68
C ALA A 71 -6.51 4.13 14.36
N ASN A 72 -5.50 4.14 13.49
CA ASN A 72 -5.52 4.88 12.22
C ASN A 72 -6.32 4.18 11.11
N PHE A 73 -6.51 2.86 11.19
CA PHE A 73 -7.23 2.07 10.19
C PHE A 73 -8.44 1.33 10.78
N PRO A 74 -9.43 2.05 11.36
CA PRO A 74 -10.58 1.43 12.01
C PRO A 74 -11.49 0.68 11.03
N ASP A 75 -11.43 1.03 9.74
CA ASP A 75 -12.23 0.42 8.68
C ASP A 75 -11.63 -0.87 8.11
N ALA A 76 -10.43 -1.26 8.56
CA ALA A 76 -9.84 -2.54 8.15
C ALA A 76 -10.70 -3.69 8.70
N PRO A 77 -11.31 -4.52 7.84
CA PRO A 77 -12.31 -5.50 8.27
C PRO A 77 -11.72 -6.61 9.15
N ASP A 78 -10.44 -6.96 8.95
CA ASP A 78 -9.68 -7.89 9.78
C ASP A 78 -8.24 -7.40 9.97
N PHE A 79 -8.05 -6.47 10.91
CA PHE A 79 -6.74 -5.89 11.20
C PHE A 79 -5.65 -6.94 11.45
N ASP A 80 -5.93 -8.00 12.20
CA ASP A 80 -4.88 -8.95 12.61
C ASP A 80 -4.45 -9.86 11.45
N SER A 81 -5.38 -10.25 10.58
CA SER A 81 -5.04 -10.98 9.35
C SER A 81 -4.23 -10.11 8.38
N GLU A 82 -4.62 -8.86 8.17
CA GLU A 82 -3.87 -7.94 7.29
C GLU A 82 -2.49 -7.60 7.89
N TRP A 83 -2.41 -7.44 9.21
CA TRP A 83 -1.14 -7.22 9.89
C TRP A 83 -0.22 -8.43 9.70
N LYS A 84 -0.74 -9.64 9.90
CA LYS A 84 0.03 -10.88 9.68
C LYS A 84 0.49 -11.01 8.22
N LEU A 85 -0.36 -10.66 7.27
CA LEU A 85 -0.02 -10.69 5.85
C LEU A 85 1.11 -9.69 5.54
N GLY A 86 1.02 -8.45 6.02
CA GLY A 86 2.07 -7.45 5.83
C GLY A 86 3.41 -7.84 6.45
N LEU A 87 3.41 -8.46 7.64
CA LEU A 87 4.63 -9.05 8.23
C LEU A 87 5.25 -10.12 7.32
N ALA A 88 4.42 -11.00 6.75
CA ALA A 88 4.89 -12.05 5.85
C ALA A 88 5.42 -11.49 4.52
N GLN A 89 4.79 -10.45 3.97
CA GLN A 89 5.24 -9.79 2.74
C GLN A 89 6.61 -9.12 2.89
N ALA A 90 6.97 -8.69 4.11
CA ALA A 90 8.29 -8.11 4.38
C ALA A 90 9.41 -9.15 4.50
N GLN A 91 9.08 -10.44 4.62
CA GLN A 91 10.06 -11.51 4.85
C GLN A 91 11.19 -11.57 3.80
N PRO A 92 10.94 -11.46 2.48
CA PRO A 92 12.02 -11.47 1.49
C PRO A 92 13.00 -10.29 1.64
N THR A 93 12.52 -9.14 2.11
CA THR A 93 13.38 -7.98 2.39
C THR A 93 14.28 -8.25 3.58
N VAL A 94 13.75 -8.84 4.66
CA VAL A 94 14.55 -9.25 5.83
C VAL A 94 15.64 -10.23 5.40
N GLU A 95 15.27 -11.27 4.65
CA GLU A 95 16.23 -12.27 4.16
C GLU A 95 17.31 -11.67 3.25
N ARG A 96 16.95 -10.69 2.41
CA ARG A 96 17.92 -9.93 1.61
C ARG A 96 18.93 -9.20 2.50
N PHE A 97 18.47 -8.53 3.56
CA PHE A 97 19.36 -7.82 4.49
C PHE A 97 20.23 -8.78 5.32
N ASP A 98 19.69 -9.91 5.77
CA ASP A 98 20.45 -10.95 6.46
C ASP A 98 21.56 -11.52 5.59
N LYS A 99 21.24 -11.79 4.31
CA LYS A 99 22.25 -12.20 3.33
C LYS A 99 23.29 -11.10 3.12
N LEU A 100 22.87 -9.86 2.92
CA LEU A 100 23.76 -8.73 2.68
C LEU A 100 24.75 -8.53 3.84
N LYS A 101 24.30 -8.70 5.08
CA LYS A 101 25.11 -8.62 6.29
C LYS A 101 26.32 -9.55 6.27
N THR A 102 26.18 -10.74 5.68
CA THR A 102 27.25 -11.74 5.58
C THR A 102 28.06 -11.60 4.30
N SER A 103 27.40 -11.35 3.15
CA SER A 103 28.06 -11.32 1.85
C SER A 103 28.77 -10.00 1.55
N ASN A 104 28.26 -8.87 2.04
CA ASN A 104 28.86 -7.54 1.88
C ASN A 104 28.56 -6.65 3.11
N PRO A 105 29.33 -6.82 4.19
CA PRO A 105 29.09 -6.07 5.43
C PRO A 105 29.23 -4.55 5.29
N ALA A 106 30.00 -4.07 4.31
CA ALA A 106 30.17 -2.64 4.06
C ALA A 106 28.90 -2.01 3.47
N GLU A 107 28.31 -2.65 2.45
CA GLU A 107 27.04 -2.19 1.87
C GLU A 107 25.90 -2.34 2.87
N TYR A 108 25.85 -3.44 3.63
CA TYR A 108 24.86 -3.60 4.70
C TYR A 108 24.88 -2.41 5.67
N ARG A 109 26.07 -2.03 6.18
CA ARG A 109 26.20 -0.88 7.09
C ARG A 109 25.78 0.44 6.47
N LYS A 110 26.06 0.63 5.18
CA LYS A 110 25.64 1.81 4.44
C LYS A 110 24.12 1.88 4.33
N GLU A 111 23.48 0.82 3.83
CA GLU A 111 22.02 0.78 3.65
C GLU A 111 21.27 0.97 4.98
N ILE A 112 21.65 0.28 6.05
CA ILE A 112 20.99 0.45 7.35
C ILE A 112 21.29 1.82 7.99
N GLY A 113 22.49 2.38 7.73
CA GLY A 113 22.89 3.69 8.24
C GLY A 113 22.06 4.82 7.65
N GLU A 114 21.59 4.65 6.41
CA GLU A 114 20.69 5.60 5.74
C GLU A 114 19.21 5.34 6.12
N ALA A 115 18.77 4.08 6.06
CA ALA A 115 17.35 3.75 6.20
C ALA A 115 16.85 3.76 7.65
N CYS A 116 17.61 3.18 8.59
CA CYS A 116 17.11 2.93 9.94
C CYS A 116 16.88 4.21 10.76
N PRO A 117 17.70 5.27 10.66
CA PRO A 117 17.40 6.53 11.35
C PRO A 117 16.10 7.18 10.86
N ALA A 118 15.85 7.16 9.56
CA ALA A 118 14.62 7.69 8.97
C ALA A 118 13.40 6.87 9.41
N LEU A 119 13.50 5.54 9.38
CA LEU A 119 12.46 4.63 9.85
C LEU A 119 12.14 4.84 11.34
N ASN A 120 13.17 4.94 12.17
CA ASN A 120 13.03 5.17 13.60
C ASN A 120 12.29 6.48 13.88
N ARG A 121 12.65 7.56 13.16
CA ARG A 121 11.99 8.86 13.28
C ARG A 121 10.54 8.81 12.79
N GLY A 122 10.28 8.20 11.64
CA GLY A 122 8.92 8.05 11.12
C GLY A 122 8.00 7.33 12.10
N ILE A 123 8.50 6.30 12.80
CA ILE A 123 7.74 5.64 13.88
C ILE A 123 7.50 6.60 15.06
N ASP A 124 8.48 7.42 15.45
CA ASP A 124 8.27 8.41 16.52
C ASP A 124 7.21 9.45 16.13
N GLU A 125 7.23 9.93 14.89
CA GLU A 125 6.31 10.95 14.39
C GLU A 125 4.84 10.47 14.42
N VAL A 126 4.60 9.20 14.07
CA VAL A 126 3.24 8.64 14.07
C VAL A 126 2.78 8.17 15.46
N THR A 127 3.70 7.76 16.34
CA THR A 127 3.38 7.27 17.69
C THR A 127 3.46 8.33 18.79
N GLY A 128 4.00 9.51 18.47
CA GLY A 128 4.10 10.63 19.40
C GLY A 128 2.73 11.20 19.78
N PRO A 129 2.67 12.01 20.85
CA PRO A 129 1.46 12.76 21.18
C PRO A 129 1.07 13.64 19.99
N GLN A 130 -0.13 13.44 19.44
CA GLN A 130 -0.70 14.39 18.50
C GLN A 130 -1.11 15.62 19.31
N ASN A 131 -0.30 16.67 19.23
CA ASN A 131 -0.60 17.96 19.85
C ASN A 131 -1.77 18.65 19.14
#